data_AF-A0A174UW89-F1
#
_entry.id   AF-A0A174UW89-F1
#
_cell.length_a   1.000
_cell.length_b   1.000
_cell.length_c   1.000
_cell.angle_alpha   90.00
_cell.angle_beta   90.00
_cell.angle_gamma   90.00
#
_symmetry.space_group_name_H-M   'P 1'
#
loop_
_entity.id
_entity.type
_entity.pdbx_description
1 polymer ?
#
loop_
_entity_poly.entity_id
_entity_poly.type
_entity_poly.pdbx_seq_one_letter_code
_entity_poly.pdbx_strand_id
1 'polypeptide(L)'
;MEEDLIEQIKKALGVSGNYTDVQLLESLRKARNNSHPDGFHDTEIKREKEEKFKTLSGLYESFQKYIEKRKAEMLPAKYEEEELSFDLIQKISEISSLQDENRELIRTNKEIQSELTLCRSELEKIKNNKHIQNVNDISISLKNIYKVKKELSFTVVSLLILVFTQLKMIKSELVALFGIGNDLITIILWICFIFSLLIVIYKSILKYRINYNLKKLTNPKYLNNINLRKKEGYYYRDIELYFTESDLYDYIRSQINKLDSFFFKWEMEIIYRELINYIISYLDQKQIIKKAIPQDLDIYFELNKRSREFE
;
A
#
# COMPACT_ATOMS: atom_id res chain seq x y z
N MET A 1 -13.25 62.03 -11.75
CA MET A 1 -12.72 60.67 -11.52
C MET A 1 -13.80 59.74 -10.99
N GLU A 2 -14.69 60.21 -10.10
CA GLU A 2 -15.76 59.40 -9.49
C GLU A 2 -16.90 59.05 -10.46
N GLU A 3 -17.33 59.98 -11.32
CA GLU A 3 -18.32 59.70 -12.39
C GLU A 3 -17.82 58.68 -13.43
N ASP A 4 -16.50 58.59 -13.62
CA ASP A 4 -15.88 57.67 -14.58
C ASP A 4 -15.96 56.21 -14.11
N LEU A 5 -15.79 55.94 -12.82
CA LEU A 5 -15.89 54.57 -12.27
C LEU A 5 -17.31 54.02 -12.35
N ILE A 6 -18.32 54.81 -11.99
CA ILE A 6 -19.73 54.39 -12.04
C ILE A 6 -20.14 54.08 -13.49
N GLU A 7 -19.74 54.91 -14.46
CA GLU A 7 -20.02 54.66 -15.87
C GLU A 7 -19.26 53.44 -16.43
N GLN A 8 -18.01 53.21 -15.99
CA GLN A 8 -17.28 51.98 -16.33
C GLN A 8 -17.98 50.73 -15.80
N ILE A 9 -18.51 50.77 -14.57
CA ILE A 9 -19.28 49.67 -13.97
C ILE A 9 -20.58 49.44 -14.76
N LYS A 10 -21.34 50.50 -15.06
CA LYS A 10 -22.58 50.40 -15.85
C LYS A 10 -22.31 49.81 -17.23
N LYS A 11 -21.24 50.24 -17.90
CA LYS A 11 -20.81 49.72 -19.20
C LYS A 11 -20.42 48.24 -19.12
N ALA A 12 -19.67 47.84 -18.09
CA ALA A 12 -19.28 46.44 -17.89
C ALA A 12 -20.48 45.53 -17.58
N LEU A 13 -21.50 46.08 -16.92
CA LEU A 13 -22.76 45.39 -16.61
C LEU A 13 -23.79 45.44 -17.75
N GLY A 14 -23.60 46.33 -18.73
CA GLY A 14 -24.55 46.54 -19.83
C GLY A 14 -25.86 47.20 -19.40
N VAL A 15 -25.83 48.05 -18.38
CA VAL A 15 -27.02 48.73 -17.83
C VAL A 15 -26.98 50.24 -18.11
N SER A 16 -28.15 50.87 -18.22
CA SER A 16 -28.29 52.32 -18.40
C SER A 16 -29.34 52.89 -17.43
N GLY A 17 -29.14 54.13 -16.96
CA GLY A 17 -30.04 54.81 -16.03
C GLY A 17 -29.44 55.05 -14.64
N ASN A 18 -30.31 55.41 -13.69
CA ASN A 18 -29.94 55.71 -12.30
C ASN A 18 -30.00 54.46 -11.45
N TYR A 19 -28.87 54.11 -10.84
CA TYR A 19 -28.73 53.00 -9.92
C TYR A 19 -28.15 53.48 -8.60
N THR A 20 -28.63 52.91 -7.50
CA THR A 20 -28.02 53.10 -6.18
C THR A 20 -26.73 52.30 -6.08
N ASP A 21 -25.84 52.69 -5.17
CA ASP A 21 -24.57 51.98 -4.92
C ASP A 21 -24.82 50.51 -4.53
N VAL A 22 -25.85 50.26 -3.73
CA VAL A 22 -26.29 48.91 -3.34
C VAL A 22 -26.64 48.07 -4.58
N GLN A 23 -27.43 48.63 -5.52
CA GLN A 23 -27.85 47.92 -6.73
C GLN A 23 -26.68 47.66 -7.67
N LEU A 24 -25.75 48.61 -7.82
CA LEU A 24 -24.56 48.44 -8.65
C LEU A 24 -23.64 47.36 -8.05
N LEU A 25 -23.37 47.42 -6.75
CA LEU A 25 -22.48 46.46 -6.08
C LEU A 25 -23.05 45.03 -6.14
N GLU A 26 -24.35 44.88 -5.91
CA GLU A 26 -25.03 43.58 -5.99
C GLU A 26 -25.02 43.02 -7.42
N SER A 27 -25.24 43.87 -8.43
CA SER A 27 -25.19 43.49 -9.84
C SER A 27 -23.79 43.07 -10.26
N LEU A 28 -22.77 43.79 -9.77
CA LEU A 28 -21.35 43.49 -10.00
C LEU A 28 -20.95 42.17 -9.35
N ARG A 29 -21.36 41.93 -8.09
CA ARG A 29 -21.16 40.64 -7.39
C ARG A 29 -21.74 39.48 -8.19
N LYS A 30 -22.99 39.62 -8.65
CA LYS A 30 -23.68 38.60 -9.44
C LYS A 30 -22.99 38.34 -10.78
N ALA A 31 -22.64 39.39 -11.52
CA ALA A 31 -21.95 39.27 -12.80
C ALA A 31 -20.57 38.61 -12.64
N ARG A 32 -19.83 38.97 -11.59
CA ARG A 32 -18.55 38.36 -11.21
C ARG A 32 -18.73 36.87 -10.97
N ASN A 33 -19.68 36.49 -10.11
CA ASN A 33 -19.95 35.09 -9.80
C ASN A 33 -20.37 34.25 -11.00
N ASN A 34 -21.18 34.82 -11.91
CA ASN A 34 -21.62 34.15 -13.15
C ASN A 34 -20.52 34.06 -14.21
N SER A 35 -19.43 34.80 -14.04
CA SER A 35 -18.29 34.78 -14.95
C SER A 35 -17.13 33.95 -14.41
N HIS A 36 -17.27 33.31 -13.25
CA HIS A 36 -16.19 32.52 -12.65
C HIS A 36 -15.80 31.34 -13.57
N PRO A 37 -14.51 31.16 -13.91
CA PRO A 37 -14.07 30.17 -14.89
C PRO A 37 -14.38 28.72 -14.49
N ASP A 38 -14.45 28.41 -13.19
CA ASP A 38 -14.79 27.07 -12.68
C ASP A 38 -16.19 26.57 -13.08
N GLY A 39 -17.10 27.45 -13.50
CA GLY A 39 -18.41 27.07 -14.00
C GLY A 39 -18.40 26.50 -15.42
N PHE A 40 -17.26 26.54 -16.12
CA PHE A 40 -17.15 26.24 -17.54
C PHE A 40 -16.13 25.12 -17.79
N HIS A 41 -16.50 24.18 -18.67
CA HIS A 41 -15.69 23.00 -18.98
C HIS A 41 -14.90 23.17 -20.29
N ASP A 42 -15.42 23.97 -21.21
CA ASP A 42 -14.77 24.29 -22.48
C ASP A 42 -13.61 25.28 -22.28
N THR A 43 -12.46 24.97 -22.87
CA THR A 43 -11.20 25.73 -22.68
C THR A 43 -11.27 27.15 -23.24
N GLU A 44 -11.91 27.37 -24.40
CA GLU A 44 -12.02 28.71 -24.99
C GLU A 44 -12.99 29.56 -24.18
N ILE A 45 -14.14 29.00 -23.82
CA ILE A 45 -15.14 29.68 -22.99
C ILE A 45 -14.54 30.01 -21.61
N LYS A 46 -13.77 29.09 -21.02
CA LYS A 46 -13.13 29.29 -19.72
C LYS A 46 -12.16 30.47 -19.75
N ARG A 47 -11.39 30.62 -20.83
CA ARG A 47 -10.46 31.75 -21.01
C ARG A 47 -11.20 33.08 -21.13
N GLU A 48 -12.26 33.14 -21.94
CA GLU A 48 -13.09 34.34 -22.06
C GLU A 48 -13.73 34.75 -20.72
N LYS A 49 -14.22 33.74 -19.98
CA LYS A 49 -14.82 33.93 -18.66
C LYS A 49 -13.80 34.38 -17.62
N GLU A 50 -12.58 33.87 -17.68
CA GLU A 50 -11.48 34.30 -16.81
C GLU A 50 -11.13 35.78 -17.00
N GLU A 51 -11.00 36.24 -18.25
CA GLU A 51 -10.72 37.66 -18.54
C GLU A 51 -11.88 38.57 -18.10
N LYS A 52 -13.12 38.12 -18.33
CA LYS A 52 -14.32 38.83 -17.83
C LYS A 52 -14.36 38.85 -16.30
N PHE A 53 -14.01 37.76 -15.63
CA PHE A 53 -13.95 37.66 -14.18
C PHE A 53 -12.90 38.60 -13.59
N LYS A 54 -11.69 38.65 -14.17
CA LYS A 54 -10.63 39.59 -13.77
C LYS A 54 -11.09 41.03 -13.86
N THR A 55 -11.70 41.39 -14.98
CA THR A 55 -12.23 42.74 -15.22
C THR A 55 -13.29 43.12 -14.19
N LEU A 56 -14.28 42.25 -13.96
CA LEU A 56 -15.35 42.49 -13.00
C LEU A 56 -14.84 42.52 -11.54
N SER A 57 -13.82 41.73 -11.21
CA SER A 57 -13.20 41.73 -9.88
C SER A 57 -12.43 43.02 -9.60
N GLY A 58 -11.66 43.51 -10.57
CA GLY A 58 -10.96 44.80 -10.44
C GLY A 58 -11.93 45.98 -10.28
N LEU A 59 -13.05 45.96 -11.03
CA LEU A 59 -14.12 46.95 -10.85
C LEU A 59 -14.79 46.83 -9.48
N TYR A 60 -14.96 45.61 -8.97
CA TYR A 60 -15.59 45.36 -7.66
C TYR A 60 -14.76 45.92 -6.52
N GLU A 61 -13.45 45.63 -6.49
CA GLU A 61 -12.53 46.18 -5.50
C GLU A 61 -12.44 47.71 -5.58
N SER A 62 -12.40 48.25 -6.80
CA SER A 62 -12.36 49.71 -7.00
C SER A 62 -13.64 50.38 -6.50
N PHE A 63 -14.80 49.73 -6.71
CA PHE A 63 -16.07 50.25 -6.24
C PHE A 63 -16.23 50.19 -4.73
N GLN A 64 -15.74 49.13 -4.09
CA GLN A 64 -15.70 49.05 -2.62
C GLN A 64 -14.85 50.18 -2.01
N LYS A 65 -13.64 50.41 -2.54
CA LYS A 65 -12.78 51.53 -2.10
C LYS A 65 -13.44 52.89 -2.30
N TYR A 66 -14.14 53.06 -3.41
CA TYR A 66 -14.91 54.28 -3.68
C TYR A 66 -16.01 54.49 -2.62
N ILE A 67 -16.78 53.45 -2.29
CA ILE A 67 -17.85 53.55 -1.28
C ILE A 67 -17.27 53.82 0.11
N GLU A 68 -16.17 53.17 0.49
CA GLU A 68 -15.48 53.41 1.77
C GLU A 68 -14.98 54.85 1.89
N LYS A 69 -14.38 55.38 0.83
CA LYS A 69 -13.92 56.77 0.77
C LYS A 69 -15.10 57.73 0.90
N ARG A 70 -16.19 57.49 0.16
CA ARG A 70 -17.43 58.27 0.25
C ARG A 70 -18.00 58.25 1.68
N LYS A 71 -18.03 57.09 2.34
CA LYS A 71 -18.48 56.94 3.73
C LYS A 71 -17.62 57.78 4.68
N ALA A 72 -16.30 57.78 4.51
CA ALA A 72 -15.36 58.53 5.36
C ALA A 72 -15.44 60.05 5.18
N GLU A 73 -15.76 60.52 3.97
CA GLU A 73 -15.87 61.95 3.64
C GLU A 73 -17.26 62.54 3.93
N MET A 74 -18.23 61.71 4.35
CA MET A 74 -19.62 62.11 4.53
C MET A 74 -19.86 62.88 5.83
N LEU A 75 -20.70 63.92 5.76
CA LEU A 75 -21.14 64.66 6.95
C LEU A 75 -22.07 63.78 7.83
N PRO A 76 -22.01 63.89 9.17
CA PRO A 76 -22.77 63.03 10.09
C PRO A 76 -24.29 62.99 9.82
N ALA A 77 -24.92 64.12 9.50
CA ALA A 77 -26.35 64.17 9.21
C ALA A 77 -26.75 63.40 7.94
N LYS A 78 -25.88 63.39 6.91
CA LYS A 78 -26.11 62.61 5.69
C LYS A 78 -25.77 61.13 5.87
N TYR A 79 -24.87 60.84 6.80
CA TYR A 79 -24.54 59.47 7.15
C TYR A 79 -25.76 58.75 7.79
N GLU A 80 -26.46 59.39 8.71
CA GLU A 80 -27.67 58.83 9.33
C GLU A 80 -28.77 58.53 8.29
N GLU A 81 -28.89 59.35 7.24
CA GLU A 81 -29.84 59.12 6.14
C GLU A 81 -29.46 57.91 5.26
N GLU A 82 -28.17 57.57 5.16
CA GLU A 82 -27.64 56.50 4.29
C GLU A 82 -27.13 55.26 5.04
N GLU A 83 -27.21 55.24 6.38
CA GLU A 83 -26.64 54.20 7.25
C GLU A 83 -27.03 52.78 6.81
N LEU A 84 -28.33 52.56 6.58
CA LEU A 84 -28.86 51.27 6.10
C LEU A 84 -28.24 50.84 4.76
N SER A 85 -27.93 51.79 3.87
CA SER A 85 -27.31 51.50 2.57
C SER A 85 -25.85 51.07 2.74
N PHE A 86 -25.11 51.73 3.63
CA PHE A 86 -23.73 51.35 3.95
C PHE A 86 -23.65 49.98 4.64
N ASP A 87 -24.56 49.69 5.55
CA ASP A 87 -24.65 48.38 6.20
C ASP A 87 -24.95 47.27 5.19
N LEU A 88 -25.89 47.50 4.27
CA LEU A 88 -26.17 46.57 3.19
C LEU A 88 -24.96 46.33 2.29
N ILE A 89 -24.23 47.39 1.92
CA ILE A 89 -22.98 47.29 1.14
C ILE A 89 -21.93 46.46 1.87
N GLN A 90 -21.76 46.68 3.17
CA GLN A 90 -20.83 45.90 3.99
C GLN A 90 -21.24 44.41 4.01
N LYS A 91 -22.52 44.11 4.21
CA LYS A 91 -23.02 42.73 4.19
C LYS A 91 -22.85 42.07 2.82
N ILE A 92 -23.08 42.78 1.73
CA ILE A 92 -22.85 42.28 0.36
C ILE A 92 -21.36 41.93 0.17
N SER A 93 -20.47 42.77 0.69
CA SER A 93 -19.01 42.57 0.64
C SER A 93 -18.56 41.36 1.46
N GLU A 94 -19.06 41.22 2.69
CA GLU A 94 -18.82 40.05 3.56
C GLU A 94 -19.27 38.75 2.88
N ILE A 95 -20.48 38.72 2.32
CA ILE A 95 -21.00 37.55 1.58
C ILE A 95 -20.09 37.23 0.38
N SER A 96 -19.65 38.25 -0.34
CA SER A 96 -18.77 38.07 -1.51
C SER A 96 -17.44 37.43 -1.12
N SER A 97 -16.82 37.91 -0.04
CA SER A 97 -15.57 37.37 0.51
C SER A 97 -15.73 35.91 0.96
N LEU A 98 -16.80 35.59 1.71
CA LEU A 98 -17.09 34.22 2.15
C LEU A 98 -17.33 33.27 0.98
N GLN A 99 -17.93 33.75 -0.12
CA GLN A 99 -18.12 32.95 -1.33
C GLN A 99 -16.81 32.63 -2.03
N ASP A 100 -15.86 33.57 -2.06
CA ASP A 100 -14.55 33.36 -2.64
C ASP A 100 -13.74 32.35 -1.79
N GLU A 101 -13.74 32.51 -0.46
CA GLU A 101 -13.10 31.56 0.47
C GLU A 101 -13.68 30.14 0.34
N ASN A 102 -15.01 30.00 0.27
CA ASN A 102 -15.64 28.68 0.11
C ASN A 102 -15.24 28.02 -1.21
N ARG A 103 -15.06 28.79 -2.30
CA ARG A 103 -14.57 28.26 -3.58
C ARG A 103 -13.14 27.77 -3.48
N GLU A 104 -12.25 28.54 -2.84
CA GLU A 104 -10.87 28.13 -2.59
C GLU A 104 -10.83 26.83 -1.77
N LEU A 105 -11.60 26.76 -0.68
CA LEU A 105 -11.70 25.55 0.15
C LEU A 105 -12.20 24.34 -0.64
N ILE A 106 -13.21 24.49 -1.49
CA ILE A 106 -13.70 23.41 -2.36
C ILE A 106 -12.60 22.94 -3.31
N ARG A 107 -11.84 23.86 -3.90
CA ARG A 107 -10.74 23.55 -4.81
C ARG A 107 -9.63 22.79 -4.09
N THR A 108 -9.15 23.32 -2.96
CA THR A 108 -8.11 22.67 -2.15
C THR A 108 -8.55 21.28 -1.68
N ASN A 109 -9.82 21.11 -1.29
CA ASN A 109 -10.34 19.80 -0.89
C ASN A 109 -10.32 18.80 -2.06
N LYS A 110 -10.66 19.22 -3.28
CA LYS A 110 -10.53 18.37 -4.48
C LYS A 110 -9.08 17.99 -4.77
N GLU A 111 -8.16 18.93 -4.65
CA GLU A 111 -6.72 18.69 -4.83
C GLU A 111 -6.21 17.67 -3.80
N ILE A 112 -6.51 17.87 -2.51
CA ILE A 112 -6.16 16.93 -1.43
C ILE A 112 -6.78 15.54 -1.66
N GLN A 113 -8.03 15.45 -2.10
CA GLN A 113 -8.67 14.16 -2.40
C GLN A 113 -7.96 13.42 -3.55
N SER A 114 -7.50 14.15 -4.56
CA SER A 114 -6.74 13.57 -5.67
C SER A 114 -5.38 13.04 -5.21
N GLU A 115 -4.67 13.81 -4.39
CA GLU A 115 -3.38 13.40 -3.81
C GLU A 115 -3.53 12.20 -2.87
N LEU A 116 -4.56 12.19 -2.03
CA LEU A 116 -4.88 11.04 -1.17
C LEU A 116 -5.14 9.77 -1.99
N THR A 117 -5.81 9.91 -3.12
CA THR A 117 -6.09 8.76 -4.01
C THR A 117 -4.80 8.23 -4.64
N LEU A 118 -3.92 9.13 -5.11
CA LEU A 118 -2.61 8.76 -5.64
C LEU A 118 -1.75 8.08 -4.57
N CYS A 119 -1.63 8.68 -3.39
CA CYS A 119 -0.85 8.16 -2.27
C CYS A 119 -1.34 6.77 -1.84
N ARG A 120 -2.67 6.55 -1.75
CA ARG A 120 -3.24 5.23 -1.47
C ARG A 120 -2.84 4.18 -2.51
N SER A 121 -2.88 4.55 -3.79
CA SER A 121 -2.49 3.64 -4.88
C SER A 121 -1.00 3.27 -4.84
N GLU A 122 -0.13 4.22 -4.48
CA GLU A 122 1.30 3.97 -4.33
C GLU A 122 1.59 3.09 -3.12
N LEU A 123 0.93 3.34 -1.99
CA LEU A 123 1.06 2.52 -0.78
C LEU A 123 0.65 1.07 -1.06
N GLU A 124 -0.45 0.86 -1.79
CA GLU A 124 -0.88 -0.48 -2.20
C GLU A 124 0.14 -1.17 -3.12
N LYS A 125 0.71 -0.46 -4.08
CA LYS A 125 1.79 -0.98 -4.94
C LYS A 125 3.03 -1.37 -4.13
N ILE A 126 3.46 -0.52 -3.18
CA ILE A 126 4.60 -0.81 -2.31
C ILE A 126 4.33 -2.03 -1.44
N LYS A 127 3.12 -2.14 -0.86
CA LYS A 127 2.73 -3.31 -0.05
C LYS A 127 2.78 -4.60 -0.89
N ASN A 128 2.25 -4.56 -2.11
CA ASN A 128 2.27 -5.69 -3.02
C ASN A 128 3.70 -6.08 -3.43
N ASN A 129 4.55 -5.11 -3.76
CA ASN A 129 5.95 -5.37 -4.13
C ASN A 129 6.74 -5.97 -2.96
N LYS A 130 6.58 -5.44 -1.75
CA LYS A 130 7.20 -5.98 -0.53
C LYS A 130 6.76 -7.42 -0.27
N HIS A 131 5.47 -7.72 -0.48
CA HIS A 131 4.96 -9.07 -0.35
C HIS A 131 5.60 -10.03 -1.38
N ILE A 132 5.66 -9.64 -2.66
CA ILE A 132 6.31 -10.43 -3.72
C ILE A 132 7.78 -10.70 -3.37
N GLN A 133 8.48 -9.68 -2.88
CA GLN A 133 9.89 -9.80 -2.47
C GLN A 133 10.04 -10.78 -1.30
N ASN A 134 9.24 -10.64 -0.23
CA ASN A 134 9.28 -11.54 0.92
C ASN A 134 9.04 -13.00 0.52
N VAL A 135 8.02 -13.25 -0.31
CA VAL A 135 7.73 -14.61 -0.80
C VAL A 135 8.87 -15.16 -1.66
N ASN A 136 9.51 -14.33 -2.48
CA ASN A 136 10.67 -14.72 -3.27
C ASN A 136 11.88 -15.06 -2.38
N ASP A 137 12.16 -14.26 -1.35
CA ASP A 137 13.27 -14.47 -0.43
C ASP A 137 13.09 -15.77 0.37
N ILE A 138 11.88 -16.03 0.87
CA ILE A 138 11.50 -17.29 1.52
C ILE A 138 11.69 -18.47 0.55
N SER A 139 11.22 -18.33 -0.69
CA SER A 139 11.35 -19.36 -1.73
C SER A 139 12.83 -19.65 -2.06
N ILE A 140 13.68 -18.63 -2.12
CA ILE A 140 15.12 -18.78 -2.34
C ILE A 140 15.78 -19.49 -1.15
N SER A 141 15.46 -19.06 0.08
CA SER A 141 15.96 -19.65 1.33
C SER A 141 15.64 -21.15 1.39
N LEU A 142 14.36 -21.50 1.25
CA LEU A 142 13.91 -22.89 1.22
C LEU A 142 14.51 -23.69 0.07
N LYS A 143 14.65 -23.08 -1.12
CA LYS A 143 15.25 -23.74 -2.29
C LYS A 143 16.71 -24.11 -2.04
N ASN A 144 17.48 -23.27 -1.36
CA ASN A 144 18.88 -23.56 -1.06
C ASN A 144 19.04 -24.81 -0.18
N ILE A 145 18.07 -25.12 0.69
CA ILE A 145 18.08 -26.30 1.57
C ILE A 145 18.06 -27.60 0.75
N TYR A 146 17.21 -27.68 -0.28
CA TYR A 146 17.08 -28.90 -1.10
C TYR A 146 17.79 -28.83 -2.46
N LYS A 147 18.42 -27.71 -2.81
CA LYS A 147 19.17 -27.57 -4.07
C LYS A 147 20.38 -28.50 -4.04
N VAL A 148 20.39 -29.46 -4.96
CA VAL A 148 21.58 -30.26 -5.24
C VAL A 148 22.63 -29.31 -5.83
N LYS A 149 23.83 -29.24 -5.24
CA LYS A 149 24.95 -28.47 -5.83
C LYS A 149 25.17 -28.99 -7.26
N LYS A 150 25.36 -28.11 -8.24
CA LYS A 150 25.50 -28.50 -9.66
C LYS A 150 26.60 -29.54 -9.86
N GLU A 151 27.69 -29.40 -9.11
CA GLU A 151 28.80 -30.36 -9.04
C GLU A 151 28.32 -31.75 -8.61
N LEU A 152 27.49 -31.83 -7.56
CA LEU A 152 26.96 -33.08 -7.05
C LEU A 152 26.02 -33.78 -8.06
N SER A 153 25.17 -33.01 -8.74
CA SER A 153 24.26 -33.56 -9.76
C SER A 153 25.03 -34.08 -10.98
N PHE A 154 26.09 -33.38 -11.39
CA PHE A 154 26.95 -33.83 -12.48
C PHE A 154 27.70 -35.09 -12.06
N THR A 155 28.29 -35.12 -10.85
CA THR A 155 28.96 -36.33 -10.35
C THR A 155 28.05 -37.54 -10.26
N VAL A 156 26.77 -37.40 -9.88
CA VAL A 156 25.84 -38.55 -9.82
C VAL A 156 25.56 -39.10 -11.22
N VAL A 157 25.34 -38.22 -12.21
CA VAL A 157 25.10 -38.61 -13.61
C VAL A 157 26.37 -39.18 -14.24
N SER A 158 27.53 -38.57 -13.99
CA SER A 158 28.82 -39.08 -14.45
C SER A 158 29.15 -40.43 -13.82
N LEU A 159 28.90 -40.61 -12.52
CA LEU A 159 29.08 -41.87 -11.81
C LEU A 159 28.13 -42.95 -12.36
N LEU A 160 26.87 -42.61 -12.66
CA LEU A 160 25.92 -43.49 -13.34
C LEU A 160 26.47 -43.96 -14.69
N ILE A 161 26.90 -43.04 -15.55
CA ILE A 161 27.45 -43.35 -16.86
C ILE A 161 28.70 -44.23 -16.74
N LEU A 162 29.58 -43.90 -15.80
CA LEU A 162 30.87 -44.56 -15.60
C LEU A 162 30.71 -45.97 -14.98
N VAL A 163 29.75 -46.16 -14.07
CA VAL A 163 29.31 -47.47 -13.53
C VAL A 163 28.64 -48.32 -14.62
N PHE A 164 27.92 -47.73 -15.57
CA PHE A 164 27.28 -48.51 -16.65
C PHE A 164 28.23 -48.84 -17.82
N THR A 165 29.19 -47.97 -18.12
CA THR A 165 30.01 -48.08 -19.35
C THR A 165 31.43 -48.58 -19.11
N GLN A 166 32.02 -48.32 -17.94
CA GLN A 166 33.46 -48.52 -17.70
C GLN A 166 33.78 -49.32 -16.44
N LEU A 167 32.77 -49.88 -15.75
CA LEU A 167 32.94 -50.61 -14.49
C LEU A 167 34.03 -51.68 -14.54
N LYS A 168 34.07 -52.47 -15.62
CA LYS A 168 35.04 -53.56 -15.77
C LYS A 168 36.49 -53.05 -15.85
N MET A 169 36.71 -51.96 -16.59
CA MET A 169 38.03 -51.37 -16.79
C MET A 169 38.54 -50.66 -15.52
N ILE A 170 37.67 -49.88 -14.88
CA ILE A 170 37.98 -49.17 -13.65
C ILE A 170 38.22 -50.16 -12.50
N LYS A 171 37.44 -51.24 -12.45
CA LYS A 171 37.66 -52.34 -11.52
C LYS A 171 39.04 -52.98 -11.70
N SER A 172 39.47 -53.27 -12.94
CA SER A 172 40.80 -53.85 -13.18
C SER A 172 41.94 -52.90 -12.83
N GLU A 173 41.81 -51.60 -13.11
CA GLU A 173 42.82 -50.60 -12.77
C GLU A 173 42.94 -50.39 -11.26
N LEU A 174 41.81 -50.32 -10.54
CA LEU A 174 41.81 -50.19 -9.08
C LEU A 174 42.40 -51.42 -8.37
N VAL A 175 42.16 -52.63 -8.89
CA VAL A 175 42.79 -53.86 -8.36
C VAL A 175 44.30 -53.81 -8.56
N ALA A 176 44.76 -53.36 -9.74
CA ALA A 176 46.18 -53.23 -10.04
C ALA A 176 46.89 -52.18 -9.19
N LEU A 177 46.21 -51.06 -8.87
CA LEU A 177 46.77 -49.96 -8.09
C LEU A 177 46.80 -50.22 -6.57
N PHE A 178 45.76 -50.84 -6.02
CA PHE A 178 45.62 -51.00 -4.57
C PHE A 178 45.91 -52.41 -4.07
N GLY A 179 46.05 -53.40 -4.96
CA GLY A 179 46.26 -54.81 -4.59
C GLY A 179 45.09 -55.43 -3.79
N ILE A 180 43.95 -54.75 -3.78
CA ILE A 180 42.75 -55.16 -3.04
C ILE A 180 41.98 -56.20 -3.86
N GLY A 181 41.42 -57.20 -3.18
CA GLY A 181 40.58 -58.23 -3.80
C GLY A 181 39.43 -57.64 -4.63
N ASN A 182 39.18 -58.26 -5.78
CA ASN A 182 38.25 -57.78 -6.82
C ASN A 182 36.81 -57.53 -6.29
N ASP A 183 36.41 -58.27 -5.26
CA ASP A 183 35.08 -58.18 -4.65
C ASP A 183 34.95 -56.96 -3.73
N LEU A 184 35.99 -56.61 -2.98
CA LEU A 184 35.99 -55.46 -2.07
C LEU A 184 35.86 -54.13 -2.83
N ILE A 185 36.59 -53.97 -3.94
CA ILE A 185 36.47 -52.77 -4.80
C ILE A 185 35.06 -52.65 -5.37
N THR A 186 34.46 -53.78 -5.77
CA THR A 186 33.09 -53.80 -6.30
C THR A 186 32.09 -53.35 -5.22
N ILE A 187 32.25 -53.83 -3.98
CA ILE A 187 31.41 -53.42 -2.83
C ILE A 187 31.53 -51.92 -2.57
N ILE A 188 32.75 -51.37 -2.55
CA ILE A 188 32.99 -49.94 -2.31
C ILE A 188 32.31 -49.08 -3.39
N LEU A 189 32.44 -49.45 -4.66
CA LEU A 189 31.80 -48.73 -5.77
C LEU A 189 30.27 -48.73 -5.63
N TRP A 190 29.68 -49.86 -5.24
CA TRP A 190 28.23 -49.93 -4.99
C TRP A 190 27.80 -49.10 -3.79
N ILE A 191 28.57 -49.06 -2.70
CA ILE A 191 28.27 -48.22 -1.54
C ILE A 191 28.28 -46.74 -1.94
N CYS A 192 29.31 -46.29 -2.66
CA CYS A 192 29.39 -44.91 -3.17
C CYS A 192 28.21 -44.58 -4.08
N PHE A 193 27.86 -45.51 -4.97
CA PHE A 193 26.72 -45.37 -5.87
C PHE A 193 25.39 -45.22 -5.10
N ILE A 194 25.08 -46.17 -4.21
CA ILE A 194 23.85 -46.18 -3.40
C ILE A 194 23.78 -44.91 -2.55
N PHE A 195 24.88 -44.52 -1.90
CA PHE A 195 24.92 -43.30 -1.09
C PHE A 195 24.64 -42.04 -1.92
N SER A 196 25.24 -41.93 -3.11
CA SER A 196 24.99 -40.81 -4.02
C SER A 196 23.53 -40.73 -4.48
N LEU A 197 22.91 -41.88 -4.77
CA LEU A 197 21.51 -41.98 -5.14
C LEU A 197 20.59 -41.59 -3.97
N LEU A 198 20.90 -42.09 -2.76
CA LEU A 198 20.16 -41.77 -1.55
C LEU A 198 20.16 -40.26 -1.25
N ILE A 199 21.27 -39.55 -1.50
CA ILE A 199 21.32 -38.09 -1.35
C ILE A 199 20.35 -37.39 -2.30
N VAL A 200 20.30 -37.80 -3.57
CA VAL A 200 19.39 -37.21 -4.57
C VAL A 200 17.93 -37.49 -4.22
N ILE A 201 17.63 -38.73 -3.82
CA ILE A 201 16.30 -39.13 -3.36
C ILE A 201 15.91 -38.30 -2.13
N TYR A 202 16.79 -38.19 -1.13
CA TYR A 202 16.57 -37.39 0.07
C TYR A 202 16.24 -35.93 -0.26
N LYS A 203 17.05 -35.27 -1.10
CA LYS A 203 16.81 -33.87 -1.51
C LYS A 203 15.51 -33.70 -2.31
N SER A 204 15.16 -34.69 -3.13
CA SER A 204 13.90 -34.68 -3.89
C SER A 204 12.68 -34.83 -2.98
N ILE A 205 12.75 -35.74 -2.00
CA ILE A 205 11.70 -35.89 -0.98
C ILE A 205 11.60 -34.61 -0.15
N LEU A 206 12.72 -34.05 0.29
CA LEU A 206 12.75 -32.81 1.08
C LEU A 206 12.05 -31.66 0.34
N LYS A 207 12.35 -31.47 -0.95
CA LYS A 207 11.66 -30.50 -1.82
C LYS A 207 10.16 -30.75 -1.85
N TYR A 208 9.73 -32.00 -2.07
CA TYR A 208 8.31 -32.34 -2.13
C TYR A 208 7.60 -32.05 -0.79
N ARG A 209 8.20 -32.46 0.33
CA ARG A 209 7.63 -32.27 1.67
C ARG A 209 7.56 -30.80 2.07
N ILE A 210 8.57 -29.99 1.78
CA ILE A 210 8.52 -28.53 2.04
C ILE A 210 7.37 -27.89 1.27
N ASN A 211 7.27 -28.15 -0.04
CA ASN A 211 6.19 -27.59 -0.87
C ASN A 211 4.80 -28.07 -0.44
N TYR A 212 4.68 -29.34 -0.03
CA TYR A 212 3.45 -29.88 0.52
C TYR A 212 3.06 -29.16 1.81
N ASN A 213 3.99 -28.98 2.74
CA ASN A 213 3.73 -28.31 4.02
C ASN A 213 3.39 -26.82 3.83
N LEU A 214 4.05 -26.10 2.91
CA LEU A 214 3.69 -24.71 2.58
C LEU A 214 2.20 -24.58 2.19
N LYS A 215 1.71 -25.47 1.32
CA LYS A 215 0.30 -25.50 0.90
C LYS A 215 -0.64 -25.99 2.00
N LYS A 216 -0.21 -26.96 2.81
CA LYS A 216 -1.00 -27.51 3.91
C LYS A 216 -1.21 -26.48 5.01
N LEU A 217 -0.15 -25.80 5.44
CA LEU A 217 -0.15 -24.89 6.58
C LEU A 217 -0.91 -23.59 6.33
N THR A 218 -1.07 -23.18 5.05
CA THR A 218 -1.82 -22.00 4.62
C THR A 218 -3.25 -22.30 4.17
N ASN A 219 -3.69 -23.56 4.28
CA ASN A 219 -5.07 -23.92 3.96
C ASN A 219 -5.99 -23.49 5.13
N PRO A 220 -7.10 -22.76 4.87
CA PRO A 220 -7.99 -22.24 5.90
C PRO A 220 -8.43 -23.27 6.93
N LYS A 221 -8.67 -24.53 6.52
CA LYS A 221 -9.06 -25.61 7.43
C LYS A 221 -8.02 -25.89 8.52
N TYR A 222 -6.74 -25.66 8.24
CA TYR A 222 -5.66 -25.88 9.19
C TYR A 222 -5.31 -24.61 9.97
N LEU A 223 -5.50 -23.42 9.38
CA LEU A 223 -5.25 -22.14 10.06
C LEU A 223 -6.09 -21.98 11.32
N ASN A 224 -7.32 -22.52 11.37
CA ASN A 224 -8.16 -22.53 12.57
C ASN A 224 -7.52 -23.22 13.78
N ASN A 225 -6.45 -24.01 13.58
CA ASN A 225 -5.73 -24.67 14.68
C ASN A 225 -4.62 -23.78 15.29
N ILE A 226 -4.38 -22.57 14.77
CA ILE A 226 -3.47 -21.62 15.42
C ILE A 226 -4.10 -21.22 16.75
N ASN A 227 -3.33 -21.33 17.83
CA ASN A 227 -3.81 -20.98 19.16
C ASN A 227 -3.96 -19.47 19.29
N LEU A 228 -5.20 -18.98 19.26
CA LEU A 228 -5.49 -17.56 19.39
C LEU A 228 -5.69 -17.19 20.86
N ARG A 229 -4.91 -16.21 21.30
CA ARG A 229 -5.04 -15.61 22.63
C ARG A 229 -5.98 -14.42 22.59
N LYS A 230 -6.61 -14.14 23.73
CA LYS A 230 -7.50 -12.99 23.91
C LYS A 230 -6.82 -11.99 24.82
N LYS A 231 -6.75 -10.74 24.38
CA LYS A 231 -6.38 -9.61 25.24
C LYS A 231 -7.64 -8.81 25.54
N GLU A 232 -7.97 -8.68 26.81
CA GLU A 232 -9.04 -7.78 27.24
C GLU A 232 -8.52 -6.33 27.13
N GLY A 233 -9.20 -5.52 26.32
CA GLY A 233 -8.94 -4.09 26.25
C GLY A 233 -9.35 -3.37 27.53
N TYR A 234 -8.79 -2.18 27.76
CA TYR A 234 -9.15 -1.30 28.88
C TYR A 234 -10.64 -0.93 28.92
N TYR A 235 -11.34 -1.04 27.80
CA TYR A 235 -12.79 -0.95 27.72
C TYR A 235 -13.37 -2.36 27.50
N TYR A 236 -14.22 -2.81 28.42
CA TYR A 236 -14.87 -4.13 28.52
C TYR A 236 -15.65 -4.64 27.27
N ARG A 237 -15.56 -3.98 26.11
CA ARG A 237 -16.23 -4.38 24.85
C ARG A 237 -15.31 -4.77 23.70
N ASP A 238 -14.00 -4.58 23.83
CA ASP A 238 -13.05 -4.92 22.76
C ASP A 238 -12.14 -6.07 23.19
N ILE A 239 -12.54 -7.30 22.82
CA ILE A 239 -11.65 -8.46 22.84
C ILE A 239 -10.77 -8.38 21.59
N GLU A 240 -9.47 -8.23 21.76
CA GLU A 240 -8.48 -8.34 20.69
C GLU A 240 -7.96 -9.78 20.62
N LEU A 241 -8.08 -10.40 19.44
CA LEU A 241 -7.50 -11.72 19.17
C LEU A 241 -6.08 -11.57 18.63
N TYR A 242 -5.18 -12.44 19.05
CA TYR A 242 -3.79 -12.40 18.60
C TYR A 242 -3.10 -13.76 18.67
N PHE A 243 -1.96 -13.86 18.00
CA PHE A 243 -1.02 -14.98 18.11
C PHE A 243 0.42 -14.45 18.14
N THR A 244 1.37 -15.31 18.54
CA THR A 244 2.80 -15.03 18.58
C THR A 244 3.58 -15.94 17.61
N GLU A 245 4.87 -15.67 17.37
CA GLU A 245 5.71 -16.58 16.58
C GLU A 245 5.84 -17.94 17.26
N SER A 246 5.87 -17.97 18.59
CA SER A 246 5.83 -19.22 19.36
C SER A 246 4.54 -20.01 19.10
N ASP A 247 3.38 -19.35 19.05
CA ASP A 247 2.11 -20.03 18.76
C ASP A 247 2.12 -20.60 17.32
N LEU A 248 2.75 -19.92 16.35
CA LEU A 248 2.96 -20.44 15.00
C LEU A 248 3.94 -21.62 14.96
N TYR A 249 5.01 -21.57 15.77
CA TYR A 249 5.95 -22.68 15.90
C TYR A 249 5.26 -23.94 16.40
N ASP A 250 4.45 -23.82 17.45
CA ASP A 250 3.67 -24.92 18.02
C ASP A 250 2.63 -25.45 17.05
N TYR A 251 1.95 -24.54 16.33
CA TYR A 251 1.04 -24.90 15.24
C TYR A 251 1.76 -25.75 14.18
N ILE A 252 2.89 -25.28 13.64
CA ILE A 252 3.66 -26.02 12.62
C ILE A 252 4.09 -27.38 13.17
N ARG A 253 4.60 -27.43 14.41
CA ARG A 253 5.02 -28.67 15.07
C ARG A 253 3.88 -29.68 15.20
N SER A 254 2.66 -29.22 15.48
CA SER A 254 1.47 -30.09 15.56
C SER A 254 1.02 -30.63 14.20
N GLN A 255 1.27 -29.88 13.12
CA GLN A 255 0.80 -30.22 11.77
C GLN A 255 1.80 -31.06 10.96
N ILE A 256 3.08 -30.98 11.30
CA ILE A 256 4.16 -31.73 10.67
C ILE A 256 4.13 -33.19 11.16
N ASN A 257 4.16 -34.15 10.22
CA ASN A 257 4.10 -35.56 10.59
C ASN A 257 5.50 -36.10 10.98
N LYS A 258 5.55 -37.32 11.54
CA LYS A 258 6.81 -37.95 11.96
C LYS A 258 7.83 -38.09 10.81
N LEU A 259 7.35 -38.31 9.58
CA LEU A 259 8.23 -38.42 8.41
C LEU A 259 8.85 -37.07 8.06
N ASP A 260 8.07 -35.97 8.08
CA ASP A 260 8.59 -34.61 7.89
C ASP A 260 9.67 -34.30 8.94
N SER A 261 9.39 -34.60 10.21
CA SER A 261 10.36 -34.38 11.30
C SER A 261 11.66 -35.13 11.05
N PHE A 262 11.60 -36.37 10.53
CA PHE A 262 12.79 -37.13 10.15
C PHE A 262 13.57 -36.47 9.01
N PHE A 263 12.89 -36.05 7.93
CA PHE A 263 13.54 -35.42 6.79
C PHE A 263 14.05 -34.00 7.10
N PHE A 264 13.43 -33.29 8.04
CA PHE A 264 13.81 -31.94 8.42
C PHE A 264 14.91 -31.91 9.47
N LYS A 265 15.24 -33.02 10.12
CA LYS A 265 16.12 -33.09 11.30
C LYS A 265 17.40 -32.27 11.20
N TRP A 266 18.04 -32.25 10.02
CA TRP A 266 19.31 -31.55 9.80
C TRP A 266 19.19 -30.04 9.56
N GLU A 267 18.00 -29.58 9.16
CA GLU A 267 17.73 -28.20 8.70
C GLU A 267 16.47 -27.65 9.38
N MET A 268 16.12 -28.22 10.53
CA MET A 268 14.79 -28.07 11.15
C MET A 268 14.52 -26.62 11.52
N GLU A 269 15.50 -25.95 12.12
CA GLU A 269 15.39 -24.57 12.55
C GLU A 269 15.14 -23.61 11.37
N ILE A 270 15.91 -23.76 10.29
CA ILE A 270 15.76 -22.94 9.08
C ILE A 270 14.40 -23.20 8.44
N ILE A 271 14.02 -24.47 8.27
CA ILE A 271 12.74 -24.85 7.65
C ILE A 271 11.57 -24.26 8.47
N TYR A 272 11.58 -24.42 9.79
CA TYR A 272 10.51 -23.91 10.65
C TYR A 272 10.42 -22.39 10.59
N ARG A 273 11.55 -21.68 10.66
CA ARG A 273 11.59 -20.21 10.53
C ARG A 273 11.00 -19.74 9.20
N GLU A 274 11.39 -20.37 8.10
CA GLU A 274 10.87 -20.00 6.78
C GLU A 274 9.38 -20.34 6.62
N LEU A 275 8.90 -21.43 7.24
CA LEU A 275 7.48 -21.77 7.27
C LEU A 275 6.67 -20.74 8.09
N ILE A 276 7.19 -20.29 9.24
CA ILE A 276 6.59 -19.21 10.04
C ILE A 276 6.50 -17.93 9.20
N ASN A 277 7.61 -17.50 8.60
CA ASN A 277 7.66 -16.32 7.72
C ASN A 277 6.69 -16.41 6.55
N TYR A 278 6.52 -17.60 5.98
CA TYR A 278 5.56 -17.85 4.91
C TYR A 278 4.11 -17.70 5.38
N ILE A 279 3.76 -18.27 6.54
CA ILE A 279 2.42 -18.13 7.12
C ILE A 279 2.12 -16.66 7.44
N ILE A 280 3.05 -15.94 8.07
CA ILE A 280 2.91 -14.51 8.37
C ILE A 280 2.69 -13.71 7.07
N SER A 281 3.51 -13.97 6.05
CA SER A 281 3.38 -13.28 4.75
C SER A 281 2.04 -13.57 4.09
N TYR A 282 1.53 -14.81 4.20
CA TYR A 282 0.21 -15.19 3.70
C TYR A 282 -0.92 -14.47 4.46
N LEU A 283 -0.87 -14.44 5.79
CA LEU A 283 -1.89 -13.82 6.63
C LEU A 283 -1.92 -12.28 6.47
N ASP A 284 -0.77 -11.63 6.30
CA ASP A 284 -0.71 -10.19 6.00
C ASP A 284 -1.26 -9.86 4.60
N GLN A 285 -0.97 -10.72 3.60
CA GLN A 285 -1.55 -10.57 2.26
C GLN A 285 -3.08 -10.64 2.29
N LYS A 286 -3.63 -11.53 3.12
CA LYS A 286 -5.08 -11.65 3.35
C LYS A 286 -5.66 -10.55 4.25
N GLN A 287 -4.84 -9.60 4.70
CA GLN A 287 -5.23 -8.52 5.60
C GLN A 287 -5.84 -9.02 6.93
N ILE A 288 -5.41 -10.20 7.36
CA ILE A 288 -5.85 -10.80 8.62
C ILE A 288 -5.04 -10.22 9.78
N ILE A 289 -3.74 -10.01 9.57
CA ILE A 289 -2.88 -9.32 10.54
C ILE A 289 -3.20 -7.82 10.46
N LYS A 290 -3.63 -7.25 11.59
CA LYS A 290 -3.88 -5.81 11.75
C LYS A 290 -2.61 -5.05 12.12
N LYS A 291 -1.84 -5.57 13.08
CA LYS A 291 -0.55 -4.99 13.49
C LYS A 291 0.40 -6.09 13.96
N ALA A 292 1.69 -5.88 13.73
CA ALA A 292 2.77 -6.66 14.32
C ALA A 292 3.50 -5.78 15.35
N ILE A 293 3.65 -6.27 16.58
CA ILE A 293 4.32 -5.57 17.67
C ILE A 293 5.47 -6.44 18.18
N PRO A 294 6.72 -5.99 18.14
CA PRO A 294 7.81 -6.68 18.80
C PRO A 294 7.64 -6.60 20.32
N GLN A 295 7.70 -7.73 21.02
CA GLN A 295 7.63 -7.84 22.47
C GLN A 295 8.75 -8.78 22.95
N ASP A 296 9.81 -8.19 23.49
CA ASP A 296 11.04 -8.88 23.89
C ASP A 296 11.69 -9.67 22.74
N LEU A 297 11.61 -11.01 22.79
CA LEU A 297 12.19 -11.95 21.81
C LEU A 297 11.14 -12.54 20.86
N ASP A 298 9.88 -12.11 20.95
CA ASP A 298 8.76 -12.62 20.14
C ASP A 298 8.03 -11.46 19.45
N ILE A 299 7.29 -11.78 18.38
CA ILE A 299 6.44 -10.83 17.67
C ILE A 299 4.97 -11.19 17.91
N TYR A 300 4.24 -10.21 18.42
CA TYR A 300 2.80 -10.26 18.61
C TYR A 300 2.08 -9.83 17.33
N PHE A 301 1.13 -10.63 16.85
CA PHE A 301 0.30 -10.31 15.69
C PHE A 301 -1.16 -10.16 16.11
N GLU A 302 -1.69 -8.93 16.08
CA GLU A 302 -3.11 -8.66 16.31
C GLU A 302 -3.93 -9.03 15.06
N LEU A 303 -5.09 -9.65 15.25
CA LEU A 303 -6.00 -10.00 14.17
C LEU A 303 -7.05 -8.91 13.92
N ASN A 304 -7.45 -8.78 12.65
CA ASN A 304 -8.56 -7.95 12.24
C ASN A 304 -9.89 -8.62 12.61
N LYS A 305 -10.80 -7.94 13.33
CA LYS A 305 -12.09 -8.50 13.79
C LYS A 305 -13.01 -9.05 12.69
N ARG A 306 -12.69 -8.81 11.40
CA ARG A 306 -13.46 -9.28 10.23
C ARG A 306 -12.87 -10.52 9.55
N SER A 307 -11.79 -11.12 10.06
CA SER A 307 -11.15 -12.27 9.42
C SER A 307 -11.97 -13.56 9.59
N ARG A 308 -12.81 -13.88 8.60
CA ARG A 308 -13.57 -15.14 8.53
C ARG A 308 -12.70 -16.39 8.33
N GLU A 309 -11.40 -16.24 8.11
CA GLU A 309 -10.47 -17.38 7.94
C GLU A 309 -10.14 -18.09 9.26
N PHE A 310 -10.66 -17.62 10.40
CA PHE A 310 -10.51 -18.22 11.74
C PHE A 310 -11.86 -18.55 12.42
N GLU A 311 -12.98 -18.41 11.70
CA GLU A 311 -14.35 -18.81 12.13
C GLU A 311 -14.67 -20.23 11.63
#